data_AF-A0A503HGI3-F1
#
_entry.id   AF-A0A503HGI3-F1
#
_cell.length_a   1.000
_cell.length_b   1.000
_cell.length_c   1.000
_cell.angle_alpha   90.00
_cell.angle_beta   90.00
_cell.angle_gamma   90.00
#
_symmetry.space_group_name_H-M   'P 1'
#
loop_
_entity.id
_entity.type
_entity.pdbx_description
1 polymer ?
#
loop_
_entity_poly.entity_id
_entity_poly.type
_entity_poly.pdbx_seq_one_letter_code
_entity_poly.pdbx_strand_id
1 'polypeptide(L)'
;MGAGRTSTTERDFAHPSGDDNHVAGLADLLVASLEILAKAGQADAACRAAGKACAVLRQAHPAQWRKFNALLHRLSGQVRLDER
;
A
#
# COMPACT_ATOMS: atom_id res chain seq x y z
N MET A 1 20.18 9.38 -52.85
CA MET A 1 20.23 8.90 -51.44
C MET A 1 19.91 10.08 -50.53
N GLY A 2 18.97 9.95 -49.59
CA GLY A 2 18.67 11.03 -48.64
C GLY A 2 17.27 11.00 -48.03
N ALA A 3 16.80 9.82 -47.61
CA ALA A 3 15.57 9.68 -46.83
C ALA A 3 15.94 9.42 -45.37
N GLY A 4 16.27 10.48 -44.64
CA GLY A 4 16.46 10.47 -43.19
C GLY A 4 15.12 10.68 -42.49
N ARG A 5 14.48 9.56 -42.17
CA ARG A 5 13.18 9.43 -41.51
C ARG A 5 13.04 10.31 -40.27
N THR A 6 11.84 10.89 -40.16
CA THR A 6 11.21 11.41 -38.95
C THR A 6 11.49 10.55 -37.72
N SER A 7 12.18 11.10 -36.71
CA SER A 7 12.21 10.51 -35.37
C SER A 7 10.91 10.87 -34.65
N THR A 8 9.99 9.93 -34.70
CA THR A 8 8.81 9.82 -33.83
C THR A 8 9.25 9.61 -32.38
N THR A 9 8.77 10.49 -31.51
CA THR A 9 8.33 10.27 -30.11
C THR A 9 8.78 8.98 -29.43
N GLU A 10 9.66 9.09 -28.41
CA GLU A 10 9.68 8.15 -27.29
C GLU A 10 9.99 8.85 -25.95
N ARG A 11 8.91 9.00 -25.17
CA ARG A 11 8.86 8.86 -23.70
C ARG A 11 9.29 10.05 -22.83
N ASP A 12 8.49 11.10 -22.93
CA ASP A 12 8.07 11.85 -21.75
C ASP A 12 7.15 10.93 -20.90
N PHE A 13 7.72 10.24 -19.92
CA PHE A 13 6.94 9.55 -18.87
C PHE A 13 7.40 10.04 -17.50
N ALA A 14 7.41 11.36 -17.33
CA ALA A 14 7.54 11.98 -16.01
C ALA A 14 6.15 12.31 -15.47
N HIS A 15 5.40 11.29 -15.04
CA HIS A 15 4.26 11.50 -14.13
C HIS A 15 4.36 10.68 -12.82
N PRO A 16 5.47 10.71 -12.05
CA PRO A 16 5.56 10.01 -10.76
C PRO A 16 5.01 10.85 -9.59
N SER A 17 3.89 11.56 -9.71
CA SER A 17 3.44 12.45 -8.61
C SER A 17 1.93 12.44 -8.34
N GLY A 18 1.10 12.16 -9.33
CA GLY A 18 -0.34 12.03 -9.11
C GLY A 18 -0.70 10.70 -8.46
N ASP A 19 -0.29 9.60 -9.08
CA ASP A 19 -0.68 8.24 -8.67
C ASP A 19 -0.21 7.89 -7.25
N ASP A 20 1.06 8.16 -6.92
CA ASP A 20 1.61 7.90 -5.59
C ASP A 20 0.89 8.65 -4.46
N ASN A 21 0.39 9.86 -4.72
CA ASN A 21 -0.37 10.63 -3.73
C ASN A 21 -1.78 10.05 -3.51
N HIS A 22 -2.42 9.56 -4.58
CA HIS A 22 -3.71 8.85 -4.46
C HIS A 22 -3.52 7.51 -3.73
N VAL A 23 -2.46 6.78 -4.05
CA VAL A 23 -2.09 5.53 -3.35
C VAL A 23 -1.76 5.81 -1.88
N ALA A 24 -1.10 6.92 -1.57
CA ALA A 24 -0.86 7.35 -0.19
C ALA A 24 -2.18 7.62 0.55
N GLY A 25 -3.07 8.42 -0.03
CA GLY A 25 -4.37 8.73 0.58
C GLY A 25 -5.24 7.49 0.79
N LEU A 26 -5.28 6.58 -0.19
CA LEU A 26 -6.00 5.32 -0.07
C LEU A 26 -5.37 4.42 1.00
N ALA A 27 -4.04 4.37 1.09
CA ALA A 27 -3.33 3.62 2.11
C ALA A 27 -3.66 4.14 3.53
N ASP A 28 -3.68 5.45 3.73
CA ASP A 28 -4.05 6.05 5.02
C ASP A 28 -5.50 5.74 5.40
N LEU A 29 -6.44 5.83 4.45
CA LEU A 29 -7.84 5.46 4.68
C LEU A 29 -7.98 3.97 5.05
N LEU A 30 -7.26 3.09 4.35
CA LEU A 30 -7.27 1.66 4.64
C LEU A 30 -6.71 1.37 6.03
N VAL A 31 -5.59 2.00 6.40
CA VAL A 31 -4.97 1.85 7.73
C VAL A 31 -5.97 2.25 8.81
N ALA A 32 -6.60 3.43 8.69
CA ALA A 32 -7.60 3.89 9.65
C ALA A 32 -8.79 2.90 9.77
N SER A 33 -9.25 2.37 8.63
CA SER A 33 -10.35 1.39 8.59
C SER A 33 -9.98 0.08 9.30
N LEU A 34 -8.76 -0.42 9.09
CA LEU A 34 -8.26 -1.63 9.75
C LEU A 34 -8.05 -1.41 11.26
N GLU A 35 -7.65 -0.21 11.67
CA GLU A 35 -7.57 0.14 13.10
C GLU A 35 -8.94 0.15 13.78
N ILE A 36 -9.97 0.68 13.11
CA ILE A 36 -11.34 0.64 13.61
C ILE A 36 -11.83 -0.80 13.74
N LEU A 37 -11.56 -1.63 12.73
CA LEU A 37 -11.92 -3.05 12.75
C LEU A 37 -11.26 -3.78 13.93
N ALA A 38 -9.96 -3.55 14.14
CA ALA A 38 -9.25 -4.13 15.27
C ALA A 38 -9.80 -3.68 16.63
N LYS A 39 -10.19 -2.40 16.76
CA LYS A 39 -10.85 -1.87 17.97
C LYS A 39 -12.24 -2.45 18.20
N ALA A 40 -12.93 -2.90 17.15
CA ALA A 40 -14.22 -3.57 17.21
C ALA A 40 -14.12 -5.07 17.56
N GLY A 41 -12.95 -5.55 18.00
CA GLY A 41 -12.74 -6.97 18.33
C GLY A 41 -12.53 -7.87 17.11
N GLN A 42 -12.23 -7.30 15.94
CA GLN A 42 -11.98 -8.05 14.71
C GLN A 42 -10.48 -7.98 14.34
N ALA A 43 -9.60 -8.16 15.33
CA ALA A 43 -8.15 -7.99 15.18
C ALA A 43 -7.52 -9.01 14.22
N ASP A 44 -7.99 -10.28 14.19
CA ASP A 44 -7.47 -11.29 13.25
C ASP A 44 -7.78 -10.91 11.80
N ALA A 45 -9.03 -10.54 11.51
CA ALA A 45 -9.45 -10.10 10.19
C ALA A 45 -8.66 -8.87 9.73
N ALA A 46 -8.46 -7.89 10.62
CA ALA A 46 -7.64 -6.72 10.34
C ALA A 46 -6.17 -7.09 10.06
N CYS A 47 -5.60 -8.02 10.83
CA CYS A 47 -4.23 -8.50 10.65
C CYS A 47 -4.05 -9.19 9.29
N ARG A 48 -4.95 -10.10 8.91
CA ARG A 48 -4.90 -10.76 7.60
C ARG A 48 -5.01 -9.78 6.44
N ALA A 49 -5.90 -8.79 6.56
CA ALA A 49 -6.06 -7.75 5.55
C ALA A 49 -4.81 -6.87 5.42
N ALA A 50 -4.21 -6.45 6.53
CA ALA A 50 -2.93 -5.72 6.53
C ALA A 50 -1.81 -6.53 5.85
N GLY A 51 -1.74 -7.85 6.09
CA GLY A 51 -0.78 -8.73 5.43
C GLY A 51 -0.94 -8.79 3.91
N LYS A 52 -2.17 -8.83 3.41
CA LYS A 52 -2.46 -8.76 1.96
C LYS A 52 -2.04 -7.42 1.36
N ALA A 53 -2.32 -6.31 2.05
CA ALA A 53 -1.88 -4.98 1.61
C ALA A 53 -0.35 -4.88 1.54
N CYS A 54 0.36 -5.44 2.53
CA CYS A 54 1.83 -5.54 2.49
C CYS A 54 2.32 -6.30 1.24
N ALA A 55 1.71 -7.44 0.90
CA ALA A 55 2.11 -8.21 -0.28
C ALA A 55 1.96 -7.42 -1.59
N VAL A 56 0.88 -6.64 -1.72
CA VAL A 56 0.61 -5.81 -2.90
C VAL A 56 1.61 -4.63 -3.00
N LEU A 57 1.86 -3.94 -1.90
CA LEU A 57 2.62 -2.68 -1.91
C LEU A 57 4.15 -2.86 -1.87
N ARG A 58 4.64 -4.04 -1.48
CA ARG A 58 6.08 -4.29 -1.20
C ARG A 58 7.01 -3.91 -2.35
N GLN A 59 6.58 -4.07 -3.60
CA GLN A 59 7.43 -3.80 -4.76
C GLN A 59 7.23 -2.40 -5.36
N ALA A 60 5.98 -1.91 -5.39
CA ALA A 60 5.64 -0.67 -6.09
C ALA A 60 5.67 0.57 -5.18
N HIS A 61 5.32 0.43 -3.90
CA HIS A 61 5.04 1.56 -3.01
C HIS A 61 5.66 1.34 -1.62
N PRO A 62 7.00 1.46 -1.48
CA PRO A 62 7.72 1.11 -0.26
C PRO A 62 7.34 1.98 0.95
N ALA A 63 6.95 3.25 0.73
CA ALA A 63 6.52 4.13 1.82
C ALA A 63 5.19 3.65 2.43
N GLN A 64 4.22 3.31 1.59
CA GLN A 64 2.91 2.80 2.00
C GLN A 64 3.05 1.40 2.59
N TRP A 65 3.90 0.54 2.01
CA TRP A 65 4.23 -0.77 2.58
C TRP A 65 4.69 -0.67 4.05
N ARG A 66 5.54 0.29 4.41
CA ARG A 66 6.01 0.48 5.80
C ARG A 66 4.86 0.77 6.77
N LYS A 67 3.84 1.53 6.35
CA LYS A 67 2.66 1.84 7.18
C LYS A 67 1.89 0.56 7.53
N PHE A 68 1.57 -0.25 6.52
CA PHE A 68 0.88 -1.53 6.73
C PHE A 68 1.72 -2.53 7.52
N ASN A 69 3.05 -2.55 7.30
CA ASN A 69 3.93 -3.44 8.04
C ASN A 69 3.96 -3.07 9.55
N ALA A 70 4.03 -1.78 9.87
CA ALA A 70 3.93 -1.32 11.25
C ALA A 70 2.58 -1.68 11.89
N LEU A 71 1.47 -1.49 11.16
CA LEU A 71 0.15 -1.90 11.62
C LEU A 71 0.08 -3.41 11.86
N LEU A 72 0.58 -4.23 10.93
CA LEU A 72 0.60 -5.69 11.05
C LEU A 72 1.31 -6.16 12.31
N HIS A 73 2.49 -5.61 12.62
CA HIS A 73 3.23 -5.95 13.83
C HIS A 73 2.43 -5.63 15.09
N ARG A 74 1.75 -4.47 15.11
CA ARG A 74 0.87 -4.08 16.24
C ARG A 74 -0.32 -5.03 16.38
N LEU A 75 -1.01 -5.32 15.28
CA LEU A 75 -2.19 -6.19 15.29
C LEU A 75 -1.85 -7.64 15.64
N SER A 76 -0.70 -8.16 15.18
CA SER A 76 -0.23 -9.50 15.55
C SER A 76 -0.04 -9.67 17.06
N GLY A 77 0.43 -8.62 17.75
CA GLY A 77 0.47 -8.60 19.21
C GLY A 77 -0.92 -8.61 19.86
N GLN A 78 -1.88 -7.93 19.25
CA GLN A 78 -3.26 -7.84 19.75
C GLN A 78 -4.05 -9.14 19.54
N VAL A 79 -3.91 -9.80 18.39
CA VAL A 79 -4.58 -11.10 18.10
C VAL A 79 -4.21 -12.14 19.15
N ARG A 80 -2.92 -12.23 19.50
CA ARG A 80 -2.45 -13.15 20.55
C ARG A 80 -3.09 -12.88 21.92
N LEU A 81 -3.48 -11.64 22.22
CA LEU A 81 -4.13 -11.29 23.48
C LEU A 81 -5.62 -11.63 23.47
N ASP A 82 -6.28 -11.51 22.33
CA ASP A 82 -7.71 -11.82 22.16
C ASP A 82 -7.99 -13.34 22.23
N GLU A 83 -6.99 -14.16 21.91
CA GLU A 83 -7.04 -15.63 22.02
C GLU A 83 -6.84 -16.17 23.46
N ARG A 84 -6.72 -15.30 24.49
CA ARG A 84 -6.55 -15.70 25.90
C ARG A 84 -7.77 -15.37 26.75
#